data_AF-A0A381I8X0-F1
#
_entry.id   AF-A0A381I8X0-F1
#
_cell.length_a   1.000
_cell.length_b   1.000
_cell.length_c   1.000
_cell.angle_alpha   90.00
_cell.angle_beta   90.00
_cell.angle_gamma   90.00
#
_symmetry.space_group_name_H-M   'P 1'
#
loop_
_entity.id
_entity.type
_entity.pdbx_description
1 polymer ?
#
loop_
_entity_poly.entity_id
_entity_poly.type
_entity_poly.pdbx_seq_one_letter_code
_entity_poly.pdbx_strand_id
1 'polypeptide(L)'
;MKIKHEVKELLSNILSLQGNLYNVIEKSNKFYCNNKMKQALEELKQVNNLIEECNFLDKARFDLSMITMLDYYEGIMFRGYYPNSYKEILVVEDMIL
;
A
#
# COMPACT_ATOMS: atom_id res chain seq x y z
N MET A 1 -26.68 6.32 -7.33
CA MET A 1 -25.56 5.60 -7.98
C MET A 1 -25.56 4.15 -7.50
N LYS A 2 -25.57 3.14 -8.39
CA LYS A 2 -25.57 1.72 -8.00
C LYS A 2 -24.11 1.23 -7.97
N ILE A 3 -23.53 1.07 -6.79
CA ILE A 3 -22.16 0.58 -6.62
C ILE A 3 -22.17 -0.94 -6.77
N LYS A 4 -21.20 -1.51 -7.50
CA LYS A 4 -21.05 -2.97 -7.64
C LYS A 4 -20.78 -3.60 -6.27
N HIS A 5 -21.33 -4.78 -6.02
CA HIS A 5 -21.15 -5.50 -4.74
C HIS A 5 -19.68 -5.64 -4.36
N GLU A 6 -18.84 -6.07 -5.30
CA GLU A 6 -17.41 -6.28 -5.11
C GLU A 6 -16.66 -5.00 -4.69
N VAL A 7 -17.07 -3.84 -5.21
CA VAL A 7 -16.49 -2.54 -4.82
C VAL A 7 -16.90 -2.18 -3.39
N LYS A 8 -18.16 -2.46 -3.02
CA LYS A 8 -18.63 -2.25 -1.64
C LYS A 8 -17.87 -3.15 -0.66
N GLU A 9 -17.64 -4.40 -1.04
CA GLU A 9 -16.90 -5.37 -0.24
C GLU A 9 -15.43 -4.96 -0.06
N LEU A 10 -14.76 -4.51 -1.13
CA LEU A 10 -13.41 -3.95 -1.07
C LEU A 10 -13.33 -2.77 -0.10
N LEU A 11 -14.20 -1.77 -0.26
CA LEU A 11 -14.21 -0.57 0.60
C LEU A 11 -14.49 -0.91 2.06
N SER A 12 -15.35 -1.90 2.33
CA SER A 12 -15.64 -2.35 3.70
C SER A 12 -14.43 -3.01 4.38
N ASN A 13 -13.47 -3.50 3.58
CA ASN A 13 -12.29 -4.22 4.06
C ASN A 13 -10.98 -3.44 3.86
N ILE A 14 -11.02 -2.19 3.39
CA ILE A 14 -9.82 -1.42 3.02
C ILE A 14 -8.80 -1.32 4.16
N LEU A 15 -9.25 -1.10 5.40
CA LEU A 15 -8.42 -1.00 6.60
C LEU A 15 -7.66 -2.30 6.92
N SER A 16 -8.12 -3.43 6.38
CA SER A 16 -7.47 -4.73 6.55
C SER A 16 -6.36 -4.99 5.53
N LEU A 17 -6.26 -4.18 4.46
CA LEU A 17 -5.27 -4.32 3.38
C LEU A 17 -3.91 -3.73 3.76
N GLN A 18 -3.35 -4.25 4.85
CA GLN A 18 -2.04 -3.87 5.35
C GLN A 18 -1.31 -5.08 5.95
N GLY A 19 0.02 -4.98 6.06
CA GLY A 19 0.89 -6.01 6.61
C GLY A 19 2.22 -6.12 5.85
N ASN A 20 2.84 -7.29 5.86
CA ASN A 20 3.92 -7.57 4.93
C ASN A 20 3.36 -7.76 3.49
N LEU A 21 4.26 -7.80 2.49
CA LEU A 21 3.84 -7.93 1.09
C LEU A 21 2.95 -9.17 0.86
N TYR A 22 3.30 -10.32 1.44
CA TYR A 22 2.51 -11.55 1.29
C TYR A 22 1.06 -11.34 1.74
N ASN A 23 0.85 -10.78 2.94
CA ASN A 23 -0.48 -10.50 3.47
C ASN A 23 -1.26 -9.53 2.58
N VAL A 24 -0.60 -8.50 2.06
CA VAL A 24 -1.24 -7.49 1.20
C VAL A 24 -1.66 -8.11 -0.13
N ILE A 25 -0.79 -8.89 -0.78
CA ILE A 25 -1.10 -9.55 -2.06
C ILE A 25 -2.22 -10.59 -1.89
N GLU A 26 -2.14 -11.43 -0.85
CA GLU A 26 -3.13 -12.46 -0.58
C GLU A 26 -4.53 -11.86 -0.34
N LYS A 27 -4.63 -10.79 0.44
CA LYS A 27 -5.91 -10.11 0.69
C LYS A 27 -6.39 -9.35 -0.55
N SER A 28 -5.51 -8.61 -1.23
CA SER A 28 -5.88 -7.81 -2.40
C SER A 28 -6.42 -8.66 -3.54
N ASN A 29 -5.85 -9.85 -3.76
CA ASN A 29 -6.31 -10.79 -4.80
C ASN A 29 -7.71 -11.38 -4.53
N LYS A 30 -8.23 -11.30 -3.30
CA LYS A 30 -9.60 -11.74 -2.97
C LYS A 30 -10.66 -10.73 -3.38
N PHE A 31 -10.26 -9.47 -3.61
CA PHE A 31 -11.17 -8.40 -3.98
C PHE A 31 -11.05 -8.06 -5.47
N TYR A 32 -12.05 -7.34 -5.98
CA TYR A 32 -12.04 -6.88 -7.37
C TYR A 32 -10.78 -6.06 -7.67
N CYS A 33 -10.04 -6.47 -8.71
CA CYS A 33 -8.85 -5.79 -9.19
C CYS A 33 -9.03 -5.37 -10.65
N ASN A 34 -9.03 -4.06 -10.90
CA ASN A 34 -8.86 -3.53 -12.25
C ASN A 34 -7.38 -3.59 -12.69
N ASN A 35 -7.09 -3.25 -13.95
CA ASN A 35 -5.72 -3.33 -14.46
C ASN A 35 -4.74 -2.40 -13.73
N LYS A 36 -5.16 -1.20 -13.32
CA LYS A 36 -4.32 -0.28 -12.53
C LYS A 36 -3.95 -0.88 -11.17
N MET A 37 -4.92 -1.52 -10.49
CA MET A 37 -4.66 -2.20 -9.22
C MET A 37 -3.66 -3.34 -9.39
N LYS A 38 -3.79 -4.14 -10.46
CA LYS A 38 -2.82 -5.21 -10.75
C LYS A 38 -1.42 -4.66 -10.98
N GLN A 39 -1.30 -3.58 -11.75
CA GLN A 39 -0.02 -2.91 -11.99
C GLN A 39 0.60 -2.41 -10.68
N ALA A 40 -0.18 -1.73 -9.83
CA ALA A 40 0.29 -1.27 -8.52
C ALA A 40 0.80 -2.43 -7.64
N LEU A 41 0.13 -3.59 -7.66
CA LEU A 41 0.61 -4.77 -6.92
C LEU A 41 1.94 -5.31 -7.48
N GLU A 42 2.20 -5.22 -8.78
CA GLU A 42 3.50 -5.58 -9.35
C GLU A 42 4.59 -4.57 -8.96
N GLU A 43 4.28 -3.27 -8.93
CA GLU A 43 5.19 -2.23 -8.45
C GLU A 43 5.55 -2.45 -6.96
N LEU A 44 4.58 -2.83 -6.11
CA LEU A 44 4.86 -3.18 -4.71
C LEU A 44 5.79 -4.40 -4.57
N LYS A 45 5.70 -5.38 -5.47
CA LYS A 45 6.65 -6.52 -5.48
C LYS A 45 8.07 -6.05 -5.81
N GLN A 46 8.22 -5.16 -6.79
CA GLN A 46 9.51 -4.59 -7.15
C GLN A 46 10.11 -3.81 -5.98
N VAL A 47 9.32 -2.97 -5.31
CA VAL A 47 9.75 -2.25 -4.10
C VAL A 47 10.16 -3.20 -2.99
N ASN A 48 9.40 -4.27 -2.75
CA ASN A 48 9.74 -5.25 -1.73
C ASN A 48 11.09 -5.93 -1.99
N ASN A 49 11.39 -6.27 -3.25
CA ASN A 49 12.68 -6.85 -3.63
C ASN A 49 13.83 -5.86 -3.34
N LEU A 50 13.67 -4.57 -3.68
CA LEU A 50 14.66 -3.54 -3.37
C LEU A 50 14.88 -3.37 -1.86
N ILE A 51 13.80 -3.41 -1.06
CA ILE A 51 13.87 -3.35 0.40
C ILE A 51 14.61 -4.58 0.96
N GLU A 52 14.38 -5.76 0.40
CA GLU A 52 15.06 -7.00 0.77
C GLU A 52 16.55 -6.94 0.44
N GLU A 53 16.93 -6.47 -0.75
CA GLU A 53 18.34 -6.24 -1.15
C GLU A 53 19.06 -5.29 -0.19
N CYS A 54 18.34 -4.34 0.41
CA CYS A 54 18.88 -3.42 1.40
C CYS A 54 18.90 -3.98 2.84
N ASN A 55 18.39 -5.20 3.08
CA ASN A 55 18.24 -5.82 4.41
C ASN A 55 17.30 -5.05 5.38
N PHE A 56 16.20 -4.51 4.87
CA PHE A 56 15.19 -3.78 5.68
C PHE A 56 13.80 -4.41 5.68
N LEU A 57 13.65 -5.65 5.19
CA LEU A 57 12.34 -6.29 5.03
C LEU A 57 11.57 -6.45 6.35
N ASP A 58 12.27 -6.69 7.46
CA ASP A 58 11.72 -6.81 8.81
C ASP A 58 11.15 -5.49 9.36
N LYS A 59 11.55 -4.36 8.78
CA LYS A 59 11.13 -3.00 9.14
C LYS A 59 10.10 -2.42 8.18
N ALA A 60 9.82 -3.11 7.08
CA ALA A 60 8.87 -2.65 6.07
C ALA A 60 7.46 -3.17 6.34
N ARG A 61 6.48 -2.29 6.16
CA ARG A 61 5.06 -2.62 6.22
C ARG A 61 4.34 -1.86 5.11
N PHE A 62 3.49 -2.59 4.38
CA PHE A 62 2.66 -2.06 3.32
C PHE A 62 1.28 -1.75 3.89
N ASP A 63 0.72 -0.59 3.54
CA ASP A 63 -0.60 -0.16 3.99
C ASP A 63 -1.37 0.49 2.82
N LEU A 64 -2.32 -0.24 2.24
CA LEU A 64 -3.17 0.24 1.15
C LEU A 64 -4.38 1.06 1.63
N SER A 65 -4.56 1.17 2.94
CA SER A 65 -5.59 2.02 3.53
C SER A 65 -5.13 3.47 3.72
N MET A 66 -3.84 3.73 3.49
CA MET A 66 -3.27 5.06 3.55
C MET A 66 -3.77 5.91 2.39
N ILE A 67 -4.67 6.85 2.72
CA ILE A 67 -5.21 7.84 1.80
C ILE A 67 -4.67 9.21 2.19
N THR A 68 -4.18 9.98 1.21
CA THR A 68 -3.76 11.36 1.39
C THR A 68 -4.92 12.33 1.23
N MET A 69 -4.84 13.48 1.91
CA MET A 69 -5.82 14.55 1.74
C MET A 69 -5.62 15.35 0.44
N LEU A 70 -4.53 15.12 -0.28
CA LEU A 70 -4.18 15.87 -1.48
C LEU A 70 -4.26 14.96 -2.70
N ASP A 71 -4.96 15.43 -3.73
CA ASP A 71 -5.30 14.68 -4.94
C ASP A 71 -4.14 14.61 -5.96
N TYR A 72 -2.93 15.07 -5.60
CA TYR A 72 -1.79 15.12 -6.53
C TYR A 72 -0.83 13.92 -6.44
N TYR A 73 -1.01 13.03 -5.45
CA TYR A 73 -0.14 11.86 -5.33
C TYR A 73 -0.60 10.74 -6.24
N GLU A 74 0.25 10.37 -7.20
CA GLU A 74 -0.09 9.38 -8.23
C GLU A 74 0.67 8.05 -8.08
N GLY A 75 1.44 7.86 -7.00
CA GLY A 75 2.31 6.70 -6.83
C GLY A 75 2.50 6.19 -5.40
N ILE A 76 3.63 5.51 -5.17
CA ILE A 76 3.97 4.92 -3.86
C ILE A 76 4.42 6.02 -2.90
N MET A 77 3.94 5.95 -1.67
CA MET A 77 4.35 6.81 -0.57
C MET A 77 5.13 6.02 0.48
N PHE A 78 6.16 6.63 1.04
CA PHE A 78 6.91 6.08 2.16
C PHE A 78 6.73 6.94 3.41
N ARG A 79 6.40 6.28 4.52
CA ARG A 79 6.36 6.89 5.84
C ARG A 79 7.31 6.17 6.77
N GLY A 80 8.26 6.92 7.32
CA GLY A 80 9.21 6.42 8.31
C GLY A 80 8.75 6.79 9.72
N TYR A 81 8.69 5.79 10.59
CA TYR A 81 8.30 5.96 11.99
C TYR A 81 9.48 5.62 12.90
N TYR A 82 9.68 6.45 13.92
CA TYR A 82 10.64 6.18 14.98
C TYR A 82 9.90 5.70 16.23
N PRO A 83 10.42 4.71 16.97
CA PRO A 83 9.83 4.27 18.22
C PRO A 83 9.57 5.46 19.16
N ASN A 84 8.39 5.48 19.79
CA ASN A 84 7.93 6.55 20.69
C ASN A 84 7.65 7.90 20.02
N SER A 85 7.66 8.00 18.69
CA SER A 85 7.10 9.14 17.98
C SER A 85 5.63 8.89 17.63
N TYR A 86 4.76 9.84 17.96
CA TYR A 86 3.35 9.84 17.54
C TYR A 86 3.16 10.36 16.11
N LYS A 87 4.24 10.83 15.48
CA LYS A 87 4.26 11.34 14.11
C LYS A 87 5.32 10.62 13.30
N GLU A 88 5.07 10.50 12.01
CA GLU A 88 6.08 10.14 11.05
C GLU A 88 7.25 11.14 11.09
N ILE A 89 8.48 10.61 11.03
CA ILE A 89 9.72 11.40 11.01
C ILE A 89 10.27 11.57 9.59
N LEU A 90 9.75 10.78 8.64
CA LEU A 90 10.08 10.83 7.23
C LEU A 90 8.77 10.65 6.44
N VAL A 91 8.57 11.53 5.48
CA VAL A 91 7.53 11.42 4.46
C VAL A 91 8.21 11.60 3.12
N VAL A 92 8.16 10.57 2.29
CA VAL A 92 8.55 10.66 0.88
C VAL A 92 7.30 10.40 0.08
N GLU A 93 6.94 11.40 -0.71
CA GLU A 93 5.78 11.40 -1.57
C GLU A 93 6.25 11.41 -3.03
N ASP A 94 5.47 10.77 -3.90
CA ASP A 94 5.72 10.69 -5.35
C ASP A 94 7.05 10.02 -5.76
N MET A 95 7.30 8.81 -5.25
CA MET A 95 8.35 7.97 -5.84
C MET A 95 7.84 7.32 -7.13
N ILE A 96 8.27 7.84 -8.27
CA ILE A 96 8.10 7.21 -9.59
C ILE A 96 9.31 6.28 -9.79
N LEU A 97 9.07 4.98 -9.93
CA LEU A 97 10.08 3.97 -10.27
C LEU A 97 10.29 3.86 -11.78
#